data_AF-A0AAI9KSQ7-F1
#
_entry.id   AF-A0AAI9KSQ7-F1
#
_cell.length_a   1.000
_cell.length_b   1.000
_cell.length_c   1.000
_cell.angle_alpha   90.00
_cell.angle_beta   90.00
_cell.angle_gamma   90.00
#
_symmetry.space_group_name_H-M   'P 1'
#
loop_
_entity.id
_entity.type
_entity.pdbx_description
1 polymer ?
#
loop_
_entity_poly.entity_id
_entity_poly.type
_entity_poly.pdbx_seq_one_letter_code
_entity_poly.pdbx_strand_id
1 'polypeptide(L)'
;MTTQACAALRYPKGWFALTTVYSFTGLAILASIVFSLLLFLSIDENPLMKWLFGGLAIIFELGKFYVWYEYGECKARRDLGGAFWSLLFYSVLAAISIGGSIGGINSATNTILSQQARHEREIARFDEQIASIERQIQLNEEAARKYIEMARISSGVSGLQQANTKLRLRQDELRQERDAKPLGEQSSMLGLMSSLADGVGMSIGQVQFLLVCFLSILLDAFGAFFVSLIGEENRFRRQWMWQREKAQAEARVAVPTPEPPAISRPMPEPAVVAQVRDALESGELKCSKRKVAEALSLSLEEVDRVFQHLLAQGVLGQGSNRHYHLRAEQG
;
A
#
# COMPACT_ATOMS: atom_id res chain seq x y z
N MET A 1 27.72 -21.07 -26.96
CA MET A 1 26.66 -21.53 -26.03
C MET A 1 26.14 -20.32 -25.29
N THR A 2 24.97 -19.81 -25.67
CA THR A 2 24.31 -18.66 -25.03
C THR A 2 23.42 -19.19 -23.91
N THR A 3 23.83 -19.00 -22.66
CA THR A 3 22.98 -19.21 -21.49
C THR A 3 21.90 -18.13 -21.47
N GLN A 4 20.77 -18.38 -22.15
CA GLN A 4 19.52 -17.71 -21.84
C GLN A 4 19.14 -18.12 -20.42
N ALA A 5 19.44 -17.27 -19.45
CA ALA A 5 18.90 -17.40 -18.11
C ALA A 5 17.37 -17.46 -18.23
N CYS A 6 16.76 -18.56 -17.79
CA CYS A 6 15.32 -18.63 -17.55
C CYS A 6 14.94 -17.52 -16.56
N ALA A 7 14.53 -16.36 -17.08
CA ALA A 7 13.94 -15.32 -16.26
C ALA A 7 12.68 -15.93 -15.62
N ALA A 8 12.68 -16.06 -14.29
CA ALA A 8 11.53 -16.55 -13.56
C ALA A 8 10.30 -15.71 -13.93
N LEU A 9 9.30 -16.35 -14.56
CA LEU A 9 8.10 -15.66 -15.00
C LEU A 9 7.29 -15.26 -13.75
N ARG A 10 7.30 -13.97 -13.40
CA ARG A 10 6.47 -13.42 -12.31
C ARG A 10 5.03 -13.31 -12.82
N TYR A 11 4.07 -13.71 -11.99
CA TYR A 11 2.62 -13.54 -12.24
C TYR A 11 2.01 -12.54 -11.25
N PRO A 12 0.87 -11.90 -11.61
CA PRO A 12 0.19 -11.00 -10.68
C PRO A 12 -0.29 -11.76 -9.44
N LYS A 13 -0.24 -11.10 -8.28
CA LYS A 13 -0.59 -11.71 -6.99
C LYS A 13 -2.04 -12.22 -6.97
N GLY A 14 -2.32 -13.24 -6.16
CA GLY A 14 -3.69 -13.69 -5.94
C GLY A 14 -4.55 -12.64 -5.21
N TRP A 15 -5.87 -12.78 -5.26
CA TRP A 15 -6.80 -11.91 -4.54
C TRP A 15 -6.54 -11.91 -3.03
N PHE A 16 -6.26 -13.07 -2.43
CA PHE A 16 -5.91 -13.18 -1.00
C PHE A 16 -4.73 -12.27 -0.62
N ALA A 17 -3.62 -12.36 -1.35
CA ALA A 17 -2.44 -11.55 -1.08
C ALA A 17 -2.70 -10.05 -1.26
N LEU A 18 -3.51 -9.66 -2.25
CA LEU A 18 -3.93 -8.27 -2.40
C LEU A 18 -4.74 -7.79 -1.21
N THR A 19 -5.80 -8.53 -0.83
CA THR A 19 -6.68 -8.16 0.28
C THR A 19 -5.90 -7.96 1.56
N THR A 20 -4.98 -8.87 1.88
CA THR A 20 -4.10 -8.76 3.06
C THR A 20 -3.25 -7.48 3.01
N VAL A 21 -2.62 -7.16 1.88
CA VAL A 21 -1.80 -5.95 1.74
C VAL A 21 -2.66 -4.69 1.85
N TYR A 22 -3.83 -4.65 1.22
CA TYR A 22 -4.75 -3.50 1.34
C TYR A 22 -5.26 -3.33 2.77
N SER A 23 -5.59 -4.41 3.49
CA SER A 23 -5.99 -4.35 4.90
C SER A 23 -4.88 -3.81 5.79
N PHE A 24 -3.65 -4.31 5.66
CA PHE A 24 -2.52 -3.78 6.45
C PHE A 24 -2.18 -2.33 6.10
N THR A 25 -2.27 -1.96 4.83
CA THR A 25 -2.10 -0.55 4.42
C THR A 25 -3.17 0.33 5.04
N GLY A 26 -4.43 -0.10 4.98
CA GLY A 26 -5.55 0.64 5.56
C GLY A 26 -5.39 0.82 7.07
N LEU A 27 -4.97 -0.22 7.79
CA LEU A 27 -4.69 -0.14 9.23
C LEU A 27 -3.54 0.81 9.55
N ALA A 28 -2.45 0.78 8.77
CA ALA A 28 -1.32 1.69 8.96
C ALA A 28 -1.75 3.15 8.74
N ILE A 29 -2.45 3.44 7.63
CA ILE A 29 -2.95 4.79 7.33
C ILE A 29 -3.94 5.25 8.42
N LEU A 30 -4.87 4.38 8.84
CA LEU A 30 -5.85 4.70 9.86
C LEU A 30 -5.19 5.01 11.20
N ALA A 31 -4.20 4.22 11.61
CA ALA A 31 -3.44 4.50 12.83
C ALA A 31 -2.69 5.84 12.74
N SER A 32 -2.12 6.17 11.58
CA SER A 32 -1.49 7.49 11.32
C SER A 32 -2.49 8.63 11.48
N ILE A 33 -3.69 8.47 10.91
CA ILE A 33 -4.79 9.44 11.02
C ILE A 33 -5.20 9.63 12.49
N VAL A 34 -5.33 8.56 13.26
CA VAL A 34 -5.70 8.64 14.68
C VAL A 34 -4.67 9.47 15.45
N PHE A 35 -3.37 9.23 15.25
CA PHE A 35 -2.33 10.02 15.92
C PHE A 35 -2.36 11.50 15.53
N SER A 36 -2.60 11.82 14.25
CA SER A 36 -2.73 13.21 13.81
C SER A 36 -4.00 13.88 14.37
N LEU A 37 -5.14 13.17 14.40
CA LEU A 37 -6.38 13.65 14.99
C LEU A 37 -6.22 13.94 16.49
N LEU A 38 -5.47 13.12 17.23
CA LEU A 38 -5.21 13.37 18.65
C LEU A 38 -4.50 14.71 18.91
N LEU A 39 -3.68 15.22 17.98
CA LEU A 39 -3.18 16.58 18.09
C LEU A 39 -4.26 17.61 17.79
N PHE A 40 -4.88 17.51 16.62
CA PHE A 40 -5.72 18.59 16.11
C PHE A 40 -7.01 18.78 16.90
N LEU A 41 -7.51 17.70 17.50
CA LEU A 41 -8.62 17.74 18.45
C LEU A 41 -8.22 18.30 19.83
N SER A 42 -6.93 18.39 20.11
CA SER A 42 -6.38 18.81 21.39
C SER A 42 -5.88 20.25 21.42
N ILE A 43 -5.73 20.89 20.24
CA ILE A 43 -5.31 22.28 20.12
C ILE A 43 -6.38 23.26 20.63
N ASP A 44 -7.65 22.98 20.36
CA ASP A 44 -8.74 23.92 20.63
C ASP A 44 -9.96 23.17 21.15
N GLU A 45 -10.69 23.77 22.10
CA GLU A 45 -11.93 23.23 22.63
C GLU A 45 -13.14 23.53 21.73
N ASN A 46 -13.05 24.55 20.87
CA ASN A 46 -14.14 24.96 20.00
C ASN A 46 -14.51 23.84 19.00
N PRO A 47 -15.79 23.38 18.99
CA PRO A 47 -16.21 22.29 18.12
C PRO A 47 -15.99 22.58 16.64
N LEU A 48 -16.14 23.83 16.17
CA LEU A 48 -15.88 24.20 14.78
C LEU A 48 -14.40 24.04 14.42
N MET A 49 -13.50 24.47 15.31
CA MET A 49 -12.06 24.35 15.09
C MET A 49 -11.61 22.90 15.13
N LYS A 50 -12.17 22.08 16.02
CA LYS A 50 -11.95 20.62 16.06
C LYS A 50 -12.33 19.94 14.75
N TRP A 51 -13.47 20.32 14.16
CA TRP A 51 -13.89 19.79 12.86
C TRP A 51 -12.97 20.23 11.72
N LEU A 52 -12.62 21.52 11.66
CA LEU A 52 -11.78 22.06 10.60
C LEU A 52 -10.37 21.47 10.65
N PHE A 53 -9.75 21.49 11.82
CA PHE A 53 -8.43 20.93 12.02
C PHE A 53 -8.41 19.40 11.92
N GLY A 54 -9.46 18.72 12.40
CA GLY A 54 -9.59 17.28 12.24
C GLY A 54 -9.74 16.85 10.77
N GLY A 55 -10.51 17.60 9.98
CA GLY A 55 -10.60 17.38 8.53
C GLY A 55 -9.26 17.62 7.83
N LEU A 56 -8.56 18.69 8.20
CA LEU A 56 -7.23 19.00 7.68
C LEU A 56 -6.21 17.90 8.03
N ALA A 57 -6.29 17.35 9.25
CA ALA A 57 -5.46 16.24 9.70
C ALA A 57 -5.60 15.02 8.78
N ILE A 58 -6.84 14.64 8.46
CA ILE A 58 -7.14 13.52 7.56
C ILE A 58 -6.58 13.79 6.16
N ILE A 59 -6.78 15.00 5.63
CA ILE A 59 -6.29 15.39 4.30
C ILE A 59 -4.76 15.34 4.25
N PHE A 60 -4.06 15.85 5.26
CA PHE A 60 -2.61 15.81 5.31
C PHE A 60 -2.06 14.39 5.42
N GLU A 61 -2.67 13.54 6.24
CA GLU A 61 -2.25 12.15 6.37
C GLU A 61 -2.48 11.36 5.08
N LEU A 62 -3.63 11.51 4.41
CA LEU A 62 -3.87 10.91 3.09
C LEU A 62 -2.94 11.48 2.02
N GLY A 63 -2.72 12.80 2.04
CA GLY A 63 -1.83 13.50 1.14
C GLY A 63 -0.40 12.99 1.23
N LYS A 64 0.10 12.73 2.45
CA LYS A 64 1.42 12.15 2.70
C LYS A 64 1.61 10.83 1.94
N PHE A 65 0.70 9.88 2.08
CA PHE A 65 0.81 8.59 1.41
C PHE A 65 0.56 8.68 -0.11
N TYR A 66 -0.29 9.60 -0.55
CA TYR A 66 -0.48 9.85 -1.98
C TYR A 66 0.81 10.36 -2.64
N VAL A 67 1.51 11.30 -2.00
CA VAL A 67 2.78 11.85 -2.50
C VAL A 67 3.84 10.76 -2.56
N TRP A 68 3.88 9.86 -1.58
CA TRP A 68 4.76 8.70 -1.60
C TRP A 68 4.44 7.72 -2.75
N TYR A 69 3.16 7.52 -3.05
CA TYR A 69 2.74 6.77 -4.23
C TYR A 69 3.24 7.43 -5.53
N GLU A 70 3.09 8.76 -5.66
CA GLU A 70 3.55 9.51 -6.84
C GLU A 70 5.07 9.47 -6.98
N TYR A 71 5.83 9.52 -5.87
CA TYR A 71 7.27 9.26 -5.87
C TYR A 71 7.60 7.92 -6.55
N GLY A 72 6.84 6.87 -6.23
CA GLY A 72 6.96 5.56 -6.87
C GLY A 72 6.67 5.58 -8.37
N GLU A 73 5.67 6.35 -8.83
CA GLU A 73 5.35 6.50 -10.25
C GLU A 73 6.43 7.32 -11.00
N CYS A 74 6.91 8.43 -10.43
CA CYS A 74 8.02 9.22 -11.00
C CYS A 74 9.29 8.38 -11.12
N LYS A 75 9.63 7.60 -10.09
CA LYS A 75 10.78 6.69 -10.13
C LYS A 75 10.61 5.62 -11.21
N ALA A 76 9.41 5.07 -11.40
CA ALA A 76 9.13 4.11 -12.46
C ALA A 76 9.28 4.72 -13.87
N ARG A 77 8.88 5.99 -14.04
CA ARG A 77 9.06 6.76 -15.28
C ARG A 77 10.49 7.25 -15.51
N ARG A 78 11.42 7.04 -14.56
CA ARG A 78 12.78 7.62 -14.53
C ARG A 78 12.80 9.15 -14.53
N ASP A 79 11.72 9.77 -14.04
CA ASP A 79 11.66 11.22 -13.84
C ASP A 79 12.28 11.57 -12.48
N LEU A 80 13.56 11.93 -12.50
CA LEU A 80 14.33 12.27 -11.30
C LEU A 80 13.88 13.60 -10.68
N GLY A 81 13.41 14.54 -11.49
CA GLY A 81 12.93 15.84 -11.01
C GLY A 81 11.64 15.69 -10.21
N GLY A 82 10.66 14.98 -10.78
CA GLY A 82 9.42 14.65 -10.08
C GLY A 82 9.64 13.78 -8.85
N ALA A 83 10.57 12.82 -8.90
CA ALA A 83 10.95 12.01 -7.75
C ALA A 83 11.60 12.84 -6.62
N PHE A 84 12.43 13.84 -6.96
CA PHE A 84 13.02 14.71 -5.95
C PHE A 84 11.97 15.59 -5.26
N TRP A 85 11.09 16.25 -6.03
CA TRP A 85 10.04 17.11 -5.48
C TRP A 85 9.02 16.36 -4.64
N SER A 86 8.61 15.17 -5.08
CA SER A 86 7.70 14.30 -4.30
C SER A 86 8.35 13.84 -3.00
N LEU A 87 9.64 13.48 -3.00
CA LEU A 87 10.36 13.11 -1.77
C LEU A 87 10.46 14.29 -0.80
N LEU A 88 10.78 15.49 -1.30
CA LEU A 88 10.85 16.70 -0.49
C LEU A 88 9.49 17.03 0.14
N PHE A 89 8.42 16.98 -0.65
CA PHE A 89 7.07 17.27 -0.17
C PHE A 89 6.59 16.20 0.84
N TYR A 90 6.89 14.92 0.60
CA TYR A 90 6.64 13.84 1.57
C TYR A 90 7.39 14.10 2.88
N SER A 91 8.67 14.47 2.81
CA SER A 91 9.48 14.75 4.00
C SER A 91 8.90 15.88 4.85
N VAL A 92 8.36 16.93 4.22
CA VAL A 92 7.71 18.04 4.94
C VAL A 92 6.44 17.56 5.63
N LEU A 93 5.58 16.80 4.93
CA LEU A 93 4.35 16.26 5.52
C LEU A 93 4.63 15.27 6.65
N ALA A 94 5.64 14.40 6.48
CA ALA A 94 6.08 13.47 7.53
C ALA A 94 6.61 14.22 8.76
N ALA A 95 7.42 15.27 8.58
CA ALA A 95 7.91 16.07 9.69
C ALA A 95 6.77 16.75 10.48
N ILE A 96 5.78 17.31 9.77
CA ILE A 96 4.58 17.90 10.39
C ILE A 96 3.76 16.82 11.13
N SER A 97 3.61 15.64 10.55
CA SER A 97 2.90 14.50 11.14
C SER A 97 3.57 13.99 12.43
N ILE A 98 4.90 13.86 12.44
CA ILE A 98 5.68 13.47 13.62
C ILE A 98 5.61 14.55 14.70
N GLY A 99 5.88 15.81 14.32
CA GLY A 99 5.73 16.97 15.21
C GLY A 99 4.32 17.03 15.79
N GLY A 100 3.34 16.63 14.99
CA GLY A 100 1.97 16.58 15.42
C GLY A 100 1.68 15.49 16.45
N SER A 101 2.13 14.27 16.19
CA SER A 101 1.97 13.15 17.12
C SER A 101 2.55 13.47 18.52
N ILE A 102 3.68 14.18 18.57
CA ILE A 102 4.29 14.66 19.82
C ILE A 102 3.37 15.65 20.55
N GLY A 103 2.85 16.66 19.85
CA GLY A 103 1.96 17.66 20.45
C GLY A 103 0.67 17.05 21.00
N GLY A 104 0.05 16.12 20.26
CA GLY A 104 -1.17 15.46 20.66
C GLY A 104 -1.00 14.58 21.91
N ILE A 105 0.06 13.77 21.94
CA ILE A 105 0.33 12.89 23.09
C ILE A 105 0.73 13.67 24.32
N ASN A 106 1.50 14.77 24.18
CA ASN A 106 1.85 15.61 25.32
C ASN A 106 0.62 16.29 25.93
N SER A 107 -0.29 16.78 25.08
CA SER A 107 -1.55 17.36 25.56
C SER A 107 -2.46 16.32 26.22
N ALA A 108 -2.61 15.13 25.63
CA ALA A 108 -3.35 14.03 26.24
C ALA A 108 -2.74 13.55 27.57
N THR A 109 -1.41 13.59 27.68
CA THR A 109 -0.71 13.24 28.92
C THR A 109 -0.94 14.31 29.98
N ASN A 110 -0.89 15.59 29.60
CA ASN A 110 -1.13 16.68 30.54
C ASN A 110 -2.59 16.68 31.06
N THR A 111 -3.57 16.34 30.23
CA THR A 111 -4.95 16.20 30.69
C THR A 111 -5.08 15.03 31.69
N ILE A 112 -4.48 13.87 31.41
CA ILE A 112 -4.46 12.73 32.34
C ILE A 112 -3.76 13.09 33.65
N LEU A 113 -2.57 13.71 33.60
CA LEU A 113 -1.84 14.14 34.79
C LEU A 113 -2.64 15.17 35.60
N SER A 114 -3.33 16.09 34.93
CA SER A 114 -4.18 17.08 35.61
C SER A 114 -5.40 16.44 36.28
N GLN A 115 -5.97 15.38 35.69
CA GLN A 115 -7.07 14.61 36.29
C GLN A 115 -6.57 13.84 37.51
N GLN A 116 -5.40 13.19 37.42
CA GLN A 116 -4.78 12.51 38.55
C GLN A 116 -4.47 13.50 39.69
N ALA A 117 -3.86 14.64 39.37
CA ALA A 117 -3.57 15.68 40.38
C ALA A 117 -4.85 16.24 41.03
N ARG A 118 -5.97 16.31 40.31
CA ARG A 118 -7.27 16.70 40.89
C ARG A 118 -7.77 15.62 41.86
N HIS A 119 -7.70 14.34 41.48
CA HIS A 119 -8.08 13.25 42.38
C HIS A 119 -7.21 13.18 43.63
N GLU A 120 -5.89 13.34 43.50
CA GLU A 120 -4.99 13.39 44.65
C GLU A 120 -5.32 14.56 45.59
N ARG A 121 -5.65 15.74 45.05
CA ARG A 121 -6.11 16.89 45.86
C ARG A 121 -7.43 16.63 46.56
N GLU A 122 -8.37 15.93 45.91
CA GLU A 122 -9.64 15.55 46.52
C GLU A 122 -9.42 14.61 47.71
N ILE A 123 -8.58 13.57 47.54
CA ILE A 123 -8.22 12.63 48.61
C ILE A 123 -7.51 13.37 49.76
N ALA A 124 -6.52 14.22 49.44
CA ALA A 124 -5.80 15.00 50.44
C ALA A 124 -6.74 15.92 51.25
N ARG A 125 -7.77 16.48 50.62
CA ARG A 125 -8.80 17.28 51.31
C ARG A 125 -9.63 16.45 52.29
N PHE A 126 -9.95 15.20 51.97
CA PHE A 126 -10.60 14.28 52.91
C PHE A 126 -9.68 13.94 54.07
N ASP A 127 -8.41 13.64 53.80
CA ASP A 127 -7.43 13.32 54.85
C ASP A 127 -7.22 14.49 55.80
N GLU A 128 -7.19 15.73 55.29
CA GLU A 128 -7.11 16.93 56.13
C GLU A 128 -8.35 17.10 57.03
N GLN A 129 -9.55 16.86 56.50
CA GLN A 129 -10.79 16.90 57.29
C GLN A 129 -10.79 15.83 58.38
N ILE A 130 -10.42 14.60 58.05
CA ILE A 130 -10.29 13.48 59.00
C ILE A 130 -9.28 13.83 60.10
N ALA A 131 -8.12 14.40 59.74
CA ALA A 131 -7.10 14.82 60.69
C ALA A 131 -7.54 16.00 61.58
N SER A 132 -8.39 16.90 61.07
CA SER A 132 -8.96 18.00 61.87
C SER A 132 -9.97 17.48 62.90
N ILE A 133 -10.81 16.51 62.51
CA ILE A 133 -11.76 15.85 63.41
C ILE A 133 -11.02 15.07 64.49
N GLU A 134 -9.94 14.36 64.12
CA GLU A 134 -9.09 13.63 65.07
C GLU A 134 -8.51 14.58 66.14
N ARG A 135 -7.99 15.74 65.72
CA ARG A 135 -7.51 16.78 66.64
C ARG A 135 -8.61 17.28 67.58
N GLN A 136 -9.83 17.47 67.09
CA GLN A 136 -10.96 17.87 67.93
C GLN A 136 -11.33 16.79 68.96
N ILE A 137 -11.35 15.51 68.55
CA ILE A 137 -11.62 14.39 69.47
C ILE A 137 -10.56 14.33 70.57
N GLN A 138 -9.27 14.47 70.22
CA GLN A 138 -8.18 14.47 71.19
C GLN A 138 -8.30 15.62 72.20
N LEU A 139 -8.58 16.84 71.74
CA LEU A 139 -8.80 17.99 72.62
C LEU A 139 -10.01 17.77 73.56
N ASN A 140 -11.09 17.20 73.03
CA ASN A 140 -12.27 16.87 73.83
C ASN A 140 -12.00 15.76 74.86
N GLU A 141 -11.22 14.73 74.49
CA GLU A 141 -10.82 13.65 75.41
C GLU A 141 -9.88 14.18 76.50
N GLU A 142 -8.93 15.06 76.17
CA GLU A 142 -8.07 15.71 77.15
C GLU A 142 -8.88 16.61 78.10
N ALA A 143 -9.82 17.38 77.57
CA ALA A 143 -10.74 18.18 78.38
C ALA A 143 -11.58 17.29 79.32
N ALA A 144 -12.14 16.18 78.80
CA ALA A 144 -12.90 15.23 79.60
C ALA A 144 -12.06 14.61 80.73
N ARG A 145 -10.79 14.26 80.48
CA ARG A 145 -9.86 13.81 81.52
C ARG A 145 -9.68 14.84 82.62
N LYS A 146 -9.44 16.11 82.26
CA LYS A 146 -9.33 17.21 83.24
C LYS A 146 -10.61 17.41 84.06
N TYR A 147 -11.80 17.27 83.44
CA TYR A 147 -13.07 17.33 84.19
C TYR A 147 -13.23 16.20 85.21
N ILE A 148 -12.81 14.99 84.83
CA ILE A 148 -12.81 13.81 85.72
C ILE A 148 -11.83 14.04 86.89
N GLU A 149 -10.60 14.49 86.61
CA GLU A 149 -9.59 14.80 87.63
C GLU A 149 -10.03 15.88 88.62
N MET A 150 -10.73 16.91 88.14
CA MET A 150 -11.30 17.97 88.97
C MET A 150 -12.56 17.56 89.74
N ALA A 151 -13.00 16.28 89.66
CA ALA A 151 -14.24 15.76 90.23
C ALA A 151 -15.48 16.63 89.90
N ARG A 152 -15.46 17.32 88.76
CA ARG A 152 -16.57 18.17 88.32
C ARG A 152 -17.64 17.32 87.63
N ILE A 153 -18.89 17.72 87.87
CA ILE A 153 -20.17 17.15 87.44
C ILE A 153 -20.10 16.25 86.19
N SER A 154 -20.64 15.03 86.30
CA SER A 154 -20.76 14.02 85.22
C SER A 154 -21.46 14.54 83.95
N SER A 155 -22.27 15.59 84.06
CA SER A 155 -23.01 16.20 82.94
C SER A 155 -22.08 16.83 81.89
N GLY A 156 -20.96 17.44 82.30
CA GLY A 156 -19.99 18.04 81.36
C GLY A 156 -19.24 16.99 80.55
N VAL A 157 -18.87 15.87 81.19
CA VAL A 157 -18.21 14.74 80.55
C VAL A 157 -19.15 14.02 79.58
N SER A 158 -20.41 13.83 79.97
CA SER A 158 -21.47 13.25 79.12
C SER A 158 -21.65 14.03 77.81
N GLY A 159 -21.69 15.38 77.88
CA GLY A 159 -21.81 16.23 76.69
C GLY A 159 -20.62 16.10 75.74
N LEU A 160 -19.39 16.05 76.28
CA LEU A 160 -18.17 15.84 75.49
C LEU A 160 -18.12 14.43 74.86
N GLN A 161 -18.59 13.41 75.57
CA GLN A 161 -18.68 12.05 75.03
C GLN A 161 -19.68 11.97 73.86
N GLN A 162 -20.86 12.59 73.98
CA GLN A 162 -21.83 12.66 72.88
C GLN A 162 -21.27 13.40 71.67
N ALA A 163 -20.58 14.53 71.88
CA ALA A 163 -19.91 15.27 70.81
C ALA A 163 -18.83 14.43 70.11
N ASN A 164 -18.02 13.69 70.86
CA ASN A 164 -17.02 12.79 70.29
C ASN A 164 -17.64 11.65 69.49
N THR A 165 -18.74 11.05 69.95
CA THR A 165 -19.47 10.02 69.17
C THR A 165 -19.94 10.58 67.83
N LYS A 166 -20.48 11.80 67.81
CA LYS A 166 -20.90 12.46 66.56
C LYS A 166 -19.72 12.76 65.63
N LEU A 167 -18.59 13.21 66.17
CA LEU A 167 -17.36 13.44 65.41
C LEU A 167 -16.81 12.14 64.81
N ARG A 168 -16.84 11.04 65.55
CA ARG A 168 -16.44 9.71 65.06
C ARG A 168 -17.33 9.21 63.93
N LEU A 169 -18.66 9.34 64.07
CA LEU A 169 -19.58 9.01 62.98
C LEU A 169 -19.28 9.81 61.70
N ARG A 170 -18.99 11.11 61.85
CA ARG A 170 -18.63 11.95 60.70
C ARG A 170 -17.28 11.58 60.10
N GLN A 171 -16.32 11.17 60.93
CA GLN A 171 -15.02 10.66 60.48
C GLN A 171 -15.21 9.38 59.66
N ASP A 172 -16.04 8.45 60.10
CA ASP A 172 -16.32 7.20 59.40
C ASP A 172 -17.05 7.44 58.07
N GLU A 173 -17.99 8.39 58.03
CA GLU A 173 -18.65 8.82 56.80
C GLU A 173 -17.64 9.39 55.78
N LEU A 174 -16.73 10.27 56.22
CA LEU A 174 -15.68 10.82 55.34
C LEU A 174 -14.70 9.75 54.85
N ARG A 175 -14.40 8.74 55.67
CA ARG A 175 -13.58 7.59 55.25
C ARG A 175 -14.29 6.75 54.20
N GLN A 176 -15.58 6.49 54.39
CA GLN A 176 -16.39 5.78 53.40
C GLN A 176 -16.48 6.56 52.09
N GLU A 177 -16.71 7.88 52.14
CA GLU A 177 -16.74 8.72 50.93
C GLU A 177 -15.39 8.73 50.20
N ARG A 178 -14.27 8.81 50.94
CA ARG A 178 -12.93 8.72 50.38
C ARG A 178 -12.66 7.36 49.74
N ASP A 179 -12.98 6.28 50.46
CA ASP A 179 -12.70 4.90 50.02
C ASP A 179 -13.66 4.44 48.90
N ALA A 180 -14.83 5.08 48.78
CA ALA A 180 -15.76 4.87 47.65
C ALA A 180 -15.28 5.55 46.36
N LYS A 181 -14.32 6.50 46.43
CA LYS A 181 -13.71 7.07 45.23
C LYS A 181 -12.79 6.01 44.61
N PRO A 182 -12.90 5.73 43.29
CA PRO A 182 -12.02 4.76 42.65
C PRO A 182 -10.57 5.20 42.84
N LEU A 183 -9.73 4.29 43.35
CA LEU A 183 -8.29 4.47 43.38
C LEU A 183 -7.87 4.68 41.92
N GLY A 184 -7.27 5.84 41.63
CA GLY A 184 -6.84 6.16 40.27
C GLY A 184 -5.98 5.03 39.75
N GLU A 185 -6.44 4.34 38.70
CA GLU A 185 -5.61 3.39 37.98
C GLU A 185 -4.38 4.15 37.52
N GLN A 186 -3.25 3.91 38.18
CA GLN A 186 -1.95 4.37 37.71
C GLN A 186 -1.83 3.80 36.29
N SER A 187 -2.00 4.66 35.29
CA SER A 187 -2.06 4.21 33.91
C SER A 187 -0.82 3.37 33.63
N SER A 188 -1.00 2.11 33.21
CA SER A 188 0.08 1.18 32.86
C SER A 188 1.15 1.86 31.98
N MET A 189 0.72 2.81 31.14
CA MET A 189 1.58 3.67 30.33
C MET A 189 2.54 4.56 31.14
N LEU A 190 2.09 5.20 32.22
CA LEU A 190 2.94 6.01 33.11
C LEU A 190 3.97 5.14 33.84
N GLY A 191 3.57 3.95 34.28
CA GLY A 191 4.49 2.98 34.89
C GLY A 191 5.57 2.48 33.92
N LEU A 192 5.19 2.22 32.66
CA LEU A 192 6.14 1.87 31.60
C LEU A 192 7.08 3.03 31.26
N MET A 193 6.55 4.26 31.18
CA MET A 193 7.37 5.45 30.95
C MET A 193 8.36 5.71 32.09
N SER A 194 7.94 5.52 33.34
CA SER A 194 8.82 5.63 34.52
C SER A 194 9.91 4.58 34.49
N SER A 195 9.57 3.31 34.24
CA SER A 195 10.58 2.23 34.22
C SER A 195 11.59 2.36 33.06
N LEU A 196 11.15 2.84 31.88
CA LEU A 196 12.06 3.20 30.79
C LEU A 196 12.93 4.42 31.12
N ALA A 197 12.36 5.45 31.74
CA ALA A 197 13.09 6.65 32.16
C ALA A 197 14.20 6.30 33.15
N ASP A 198 13.88 5.49 34.17
CA ASP A 198 14.83 5.02 35.18
C ASP A 198 15.91 4.11 34.54
N GLY A 199 15.53 3.24 33.61
CA GLY A 199 16.47 2.34 32.93
C GLY A 199 17.44 3.04 31.97
N VAL A 200 17.04 4.14 31.34
CA VAL A 200 17.85 4.89 30.36
C VAL A 200 18.54 6.11 30.99
N GLY A 201 18.17 6.51 32.20
CA GLY A 201 18.69 7.71 32.87
C GLY A 201 18.21 9.02 32.21
N MET A 202 17.04 8.98 31.57
CA MET A 202 16.42 10.13 30.89
C MET A 202 15.19 10.60 31.65
N SER A 203 14.73 11.84 31.42
CA SER A 203 13.47 12.28 32.00
C SER A 203 12.28 11.59 31.33
N ILE A 204 11.16 11.44 32.05
CA ILE A 204 9.91 10.86 31.53
C ILE A 204 9.47 11.55 30.23
N GLY A 205 9.58 12.88 30.17
CA GLY A 205 9.24 13.65 28.98
C GLY A 205 10.15 13.36 27.77
N GLN A 206 11.45 13.11 27.99
CA GLN A 206 12.38 12.71 26.92
C GLN A 206 12.07 11.32 26.38
N VAL A 207 11.81 10.36 27.27
CA VAL A 207 11.41 9.00 26.88
C VAL A 207 10.11 9.02 26.10
N GLN A 208 9.12 9.79 26.56
CA GLN A 208 7.86 9.98 25.86
C GLN A 208 8.08 10.55 24.46
N PHE A 209 8.87 11.64 24.34
CA PHE A 209 9.19 12.23 23.05
C PHE A 209 9.83 11.22 22.09
N LEU A 210 10.85 10.49 22.56
CA LEU A 210 11.56 9.51 21.75
C LEU A 210 10.67 8.34 21.33
N LEU A 211 9.85 7.82 22.26
CA LEU A 211 8.92 6.73 21.99
C LEU A 211 7.90 7.12 20.92
N VAL A 212 7.33 8.33 21.03
CA VAL A 212 6.37 8.84 20.05
C VAL A 212 7.03 9.10 18.71
N CYS A 213 8.17 9.79 18.67
CA CYS A 213 8.94 9.98 17.44
C CYS A 213 9.25 8.65 16.76
N PHE A 214 9.75 7.68 17.51
CA PHE A 214 10.08 6.36 17.00
C PHE A 214 8.85 5.65 16.44
N LEU A 215 7.74 5.64 17.17
CA LEU A 215 6.50 5.00 16.73
C LEU A 215 5.93 5.69 15.48
N SER A 216 5.94 7.02 15.41
CA SER A 216 5.49 7.78 14.24
C SER A 216 6.34 7.47 13.00
N ILE A 217 7.67 7.45 13.14
CA ILE A 217 8.58 7.08 12.04
C ILE A 217 8.35 5.63 11.59
N LEU A 218 8.21 4.72 12.54
CA LEU A 218 8.00 3.30 12.25
C LEU A 218 6.69 3.10 11.49
N LEU A 219 5.63 3.78 11.91
CA LEU A 219 4.30 3.71 11.31
C LEU A 219 4.30 4.32 9.89
N ASP A 220 4.99 5.45 9.70
CA ASP A 220 5.20 6.05 8.38
C ASP A 220 5.99 5.12 7.45
N ALA A 221 7.03 4.47 7.97
CA ALA A 221 7.82 3.49 7.22
C ALA A 221 6.98 2.29 6.79
N PHE A 222 6.13 1.74 7.67
CA PHE A 222 5.20 0.66 7.32
C PHE A 222 4.18 1.10 6.29
N GLY A 223 3.54 2.25 6.47
CA GLY A 223 2.57 2.79 5.52
C GLY A 223 3.21 3.02 4.14
N ALA A 224 4.38 3.67 4.10
CA ALA A 224 5.15 3.89 2.89
C ALA A 224 5.54 2.58 2.19
N PHE A 225 5.97 1.57 2.95
CA PHE A 225 6.32 0.26 2.43
C PHE A 225 5.13 -0.42 1.76
N PHE A 226 3.97 -0.51 2.44
CA PHE A 226 2.81 -1.18 1.85
C PHE A 226 2.20 -0.40 0.68
N VAL A 227 2.16 0.94 0.73
CA VAL A 227 1.74 1.78 -0.40
C VAL A 227 2.66 1.56 -1.61
N SER A 228 3.97 1.44 -1.38
CA SER A 228 4.93 1.10 -2.45
C SER A 228 4.67 -0.29 -3.04
N LEU A 229 4.39 -1.30 -2.21
CA LEU A 229 4.05 -2.64 -2.66
C LEU A 229 2.78 -2.66 -3.50
N ILE A 230 1.74 -1.93 -3.09
CA ILE A 230 0.49 -1.78 -3.85
C ILE A 230 0.77 -1.09 -5.18
N GLY A 231 1.52 0.00 -5.16
CA GLY A 231 1.87 0.74 -6.38
C GLY A 231 2.63 -0.13 -7.38
N GLU A 232 3.62 -0.90 -6.91
CA GLU A 232 4.39 -1.80 -7.77
C GLU A 232 3.51 -2.92 -8.35
N GLU A 233 2.64 -3.52 -7.55
CA GLU A 233 1.74 -4.58 -8.00
C GLU A 233 0.72 -4.05 -9.02
N ASN A 234 0.17 -2.85 -8.80
CA ASN A 234 -0.75 -2.21 -9.74
C ASN A 234 -0.05 -1.85 -11.07
N ARG A 235 1.20 -1.36 -11.03
CA ARG A 235 2.03 -1.16 -12.23
C ARG A 235 2.26 -2.46 -12.98
N PHE A 236 2.69 -3.51 -12.26
CA PHE A 236 2.96 -4.81 -12.83
C PHE A 236 1.72 -5.41 -13.51
N ARG A 237 0.54 -5.32 -12.87
CA ARG A 237 -0.73 -5.77 -13.47
C ARG A 237 -1.09 -5.04 -14.75
N ARG A 238 -0.97 -3.72 -14.76
CA ARG A 238 -1.24 -2.90 -15.96
C ARG A 238 -0.32 -3.33 -17.11
N GLN A 239 0.97 -3.49 -16.84
CA GLN A 239 1.94 -3.94 -17.83
C GLN A 239 1.68 -5.38 -18.30
N TRP A 240 1.34 -6.29 -17.39
CA TRP A 240 1.02 -7.68 -17.71
C TRP A 240 -0.22 -7.81 -18.60
N MET A 241 -1.28 -7.06 -18.29
CA MET A 241 -2.50 -7.04 -19.10
C MET A 241 -2.22 -6.50 -20.49
N TRP A 242 -1.47 -5.39 -20.60
CA TRP A 242 -1.06 -4.83 -21.89
C TRP A 242 -0.24 -5.82 -22.73
N GLN A 243 0.71 -6.53 -22.11
CA GLN A 243 1.49 -7.56 -22.80
C GLN A 243 0.62 -8.73 -23.28
N ARG A 244 -0.35 -9.19 -22.47
CA ARG A 244 -1.31 -10.22 -22.88
C ARG A 244 -2.18 -9.78 -24.04
N GLU A 245 -2.71 -8.56 -24.00
CA GLU A 245 -3.54 -8.01 -25.08
C GLU A 245 -2.74 -7.92 -26.38
N LYS A 246 -1.50 -7.44 -26.31
CA LYS A 246 -0.60 -7.39 -27.47
C LYS A 246 -0.30 -8.77 -28.02
N ALA A 247 0.03 -9.74 -27.17
CA ALA A 247 0.28 -11.13 -27.59
C ALA A 247 -0.98 -11.78 -28.20
N GLN A 248 -2.17 -11.48 -27.67
CA GLN A 248 -3.44 -11.95 -28.25
C GLN A 248 -3.74 -11.29 -29.59
N ALA A 249 -3.44 -10.00 -29.75
CA ALA A 249 -3.59 -9.30 -31.02
C ALA A 249 -2.63 -9.88 -32.08
N GLU A 250 -1.36 -10.09 -31.74
CA GLU A 250 -0.37 -10.74 -32.60
C GLU A 250 -0.79 -12.17 -32.95
N ALA A 251 -1.30 -12.95 -31.99
CA ALA A 251 -1.80 -14.30 -32.23
C ALA A 251 -3.03 -14.31 -33.15
N ARG A 252 -3.95 -13.34 -33.04
CA ARG A 252 -5.11 -13.19 -33.93
C ARG A 252 -4.70 -12.83 -35.36
N VAL A 253 -3.67 -12.02 -35.53
CA VAL A 253 -3.10 -11.68 -36.85
C VAL A 253 -2.30 -12.84 -37.42
N ALA A 254 -1.69 -13.67 -36.57
CA ALA A 254 -0.93 -14.85 -36.96
C ALA A 254 -1.79 -16.11 -37.18
N VAL A 255 -3.10 -16.09 -36.88
CA VAL A 255 -4.01 -17.12 -37.38
C VAL A 255 -3.94 -17.05 -38.91
N PRO A 256 -3.51 -18.12 -39.60
CA PRO A 256 -3.49 -18.11 -41.05
C PRO A 256 -4.92 -17.84 -41.50
N THR A 257 -5.12 -16.81 -42.32
CA THR A 257 -6.29 -16.75 -43.21
C THR A 257 -6.41 -18.16 -43.80
N PRO A 258 -7.55 -18.88 -43.65
CA PRO A 258 -7.71 -20.14 -44.33
C PRO A 258 -7.37 -19.85 -45.79
N GLU A 259 -6.38 -20.57 -46.33
CA GLU A 259 -5.99 -20.42 -47.73
C GLU A 259 -7.30 -20.41 -48.52
N PRO A 260 -7.56 -19.37 -49.34
CA PRO A 260 -8.70 -19.42 -50.24
C PRO A 260 -8.59 -20.75 -50.98
N PRO A 261 -9.68 -21.54 -51.10
CA PRO A 261 -9.61 -22.88 -51.66
C PRO A 261 -8.81 -22.78 -52.95
N ALA A 262 -7.73 -23.55 -53.04
CA ALA A 262 -6.81 -23.52 -54.16
C ALA A 262 -7.65 -23.48 -55.44
N ILE A 263 -7.67 -22.32 -56.11
CA ILE A 263 -8.25 -22.22 -57.44
C ILE A 263 -7.34 -23.09 -58.27
N SER A 264 -7.78 -24.31 -58.56
CA SER A 264 -7.19 -25.21 -59.53
C SER A 264 -7.04 -24.42 -60.83
N ARG A 265 -5.86 -23.85 -61.07
CA ARG A 265 -5.57 -23.16 -62.32
C ARG A 265 -5.69 -24.22 -63.43
N PRO A 266 -6.49 -23.98 -64.48
CA PRO A 266 -6.75 -25.00 -65.49
C PRO A 266 -5.44 -25.43 -66.14
N MET A 267 -5.21 -26.75 -66.15
CA MET A 267 -4.11 -27.40 -66.82
C MET A 267 -4.17 -27.06 -68.33
N PRO A 268 -3.04 -26.73 -68.98
CA PRO A 268 -3.04 -26.39 -70.42
C PRO A 268 -3.60 -27.56 -71.24
N GLU A 269 -4.37 -27.25 -72.30
CA GLU A 269 -4.98 -28.28 -73.14
C GLU A 269 -3.91 -29.22 -73.72
N PRO A 270 -4.11 -30.55 -73.65
CA PRO A 270 -3.09 -31.53 -74.05
C PRO A 270 -2.72 -31.44 -75.53
N ALA A 271 -3.64 -30.95 -76.38
CA ALA A 271 -3.39 -30.74 -77.81
C ALA A 271 -2.32 -29.66 -78.07
N VAL A 272 -2.36 -28.55 -77.30
CA VAL A 272 -1.40 -27.45 -77.43
C VAL A 272 -0.01 -27.86 -76.93
N VAL A 273 0.04 -28.67 -75.88
CA VAL A 273 1.30 -29.25 -75.37
C VAL A 273 1.95 -30.16 -76.41
N ALA A 274 1.18 -31.05 -77.04
CA ALA A 274 1.69 -31.94 -78.08
C ALA A 274 2.19 -31.15 -79.30
N GLN A 275 1.42 -30.15 -79.77
CA GLN A 275 1.81 -29.32 -80.91
C GLN A 275 3.11 -28.54 -80.66
N VAL A 276 3.29 -27.97 -79.47
CA VAL A 276 4.52 -27.24 -79.11
C VAL A 276 5.69 -28.22 -78.97
N ARG A 277 5.48 -29.40 -78.38
CA ARG A 277 6.53 -30.43 -78.27
C ARG A 277 7.00 -30.88 -79.64
N ASP A 278 6.09 -31.27 -80.51
CA ASP A 278 6.41 -31.82 -81.83
C ASP A 278 7.14 -30.78 -82.70
N ALA A 279 6.75 -29.49 -82.62
CA ALA A 279 7.42 -28.40 -83.33
C ALA A 279 8.82 -28.03 -82.78
N LEU A 280 9.08 -28.32 -81.50
CA LEU A 280 10.41 -28.17 -80.91
C LEU A 280 11.30 -29.38 -81.25
N GLU A 281 10.78 -30.60 -81.12
CA GLU A 281 11.50 -31.85 -81.42
C GLU A 281 11.83 -32.02 -82.91
N SER A 282 10.95 -31.54 -83.81
CA SER A 282 11.21 -31.52 -85.27
C SER A 282 12.32 -30.55 -85.68
N GLY A 283 12.78 -29.69 -84.78
CA GLY A 283 13.77 -28.65 -85.05
C GLY A 283 13.24 -27.45 -85.84
N GLU A 284 11.93 -27.41 -86.11
CA GLU A 284 11.25 -26.35 -86.86
C GLU A 284 11.25 -25.02 -86.07
N LEU A 285 11.17 -25.10 -84.73
CA LEU A 285 11.20 -23.95 -83.84
C LEU A 285 12.38 -24.00 -82.86
N LYS A 286 13.04 -22.84 -82.67
CA LYS A 286 14.03 -22.67 -81.59
C LYS A 286 13.32 -22.62 -80.23
N CYS A 287 13.93 -23.16 -79.17
CA CYS A 287 13.43 -23.16 -77.79
C CYS A 287 13.38 -21.76 -77.14
N SER A 288 12.62 -20.84 -77.72
CA SER A 288 12.40 -19.48 -77.25
C SER A 288 10.90 -19.21 -77.16
N LYS A 289 10.44 -18.84 -75.95
CA LYS A 289 9.01 -18.57 -75.68
C LYS A 289 8.40 -17.58 -76.67
N ARG A 290 9.15 -16.54 -77.04
CA ARG A 290 8.69 -15.50 -77.97
C ARG A 290 8.51 -16.04 -79.39
N LYS A 291 9.42 -16.91 -79.85
CA LYS A 291 9.34 -17.50 -81.19
C LYS A 291 8.21 -18.54 -81.29
N VAL A 292 7.98 -19.31 -80.24
CA VAL A 292 6.88 -20.28 -80.18
C VAL A 292 5.53 -19.57 -80.13
N ALA A 293 5.41 -18.49 -79.34
CA ALA A 293 4.19 -17.68 -79.30
C ALA A 293 3.84 -17.09 -80.67
N GLU A 294 4.84 -16.57 -81.39
CA GLU A 294 4.66 -15.98 -82.72
C GLU A 294 4.33 -17.04 -83.78
N ALA A 295 5.04 -18.18 -83.78
CA ALA A 295 4.85 -19.21 -84.80
C ALA A 295 3.52 -19.97 -84.68
N LEU A 296 3.05 -20.22 -83.45
CA LEU A 296 1.82 -20.96 -83.18
C LEU A 296 0.63 -20.04 -82.85
N SER A 297 0.80 -18.71 -82.96
CA SER A 297 -0.21 -17.71 -82.59
C SER A 297 -0.79 -17.92 -81.18
N LEU A 298 0.05 -18.35 -80.23
CA LEU A 298 -0.31 -18.59 -78.83
C LEU A 298 0.05 -17.36 -77.98
N SER A 299 -0.69 -17.14 -76.89
CA SER A 299 -0.30 -16.09 -75.94
C SER A 299 1.01 -16.46 -75.21
N LEU A 300 1.80 -15.46 -74.84
CA LEU A 300 3.05 -15.68 -74.08
C LEU A 300 2.80 -16.40 -72.75
N GLU A 301 1.63 -16.19 -72.13
CA GLU A 301 1.22 -16.86 -70.90
C GLU A 301 0.93 -18.34 -71.13
N GLU A 302 0.26 -18.70 -72.23
CA GLU A 302 0.01 -20.10 -72.59
C GLU A 302 1.31 -20.82 -72.94
N VAL A 303 2.21 -20.17 -73.68
CA VAL A 303 3.54 -20.75 -73.98
C VAL A 303 4.36 -20.93 -72.71
N ASP A 304 4.28 -20.01 -71.74
CA ASP A 304 4.96 -20.19 -70.44
C ASP A 304 4.40 -21.41 -69.67
N ARG A 305 3.07 -21.60 -69.66
CA ARG A 305 2.43 -22.77 -69.05
C ARG A 305 2.87 -24.07 -69.73
N VAL A 306 2.91 -24.10 -71.07
CA VAL A 306 3.36 -25.27 -71.82
C VAL A 306 4.84 -25.54 -71.57
N PHE A 307 5.70 -24.52 -71.51
CA PHE A 307 7.12 -24.67 -71.21
C PHE A 307 7.36 -25.18 -69.79
N GLN A 308 6.59 -24.73 -68.79
CA GLN A 308 6.64 -25.27 -67.43
C GLN A 308 6.21 -26.74 -67.40
N HIS A 309 5.19 -27.10 -68.18
CA HIS A 309 4.74 -28.49 -68.30
C HIS A 309 5.81 -29.39 -68.96
N LEU A 310 6.43 -28.93 -70.05
CA LEU A 310 7.51 -29.65 -70.74
C LEU A 310 8.81 -29.72 -69.92
N LEU A 311 9.09 -28.71 -69.08
CA LEU A 311 10.16 -28.78 -68.07
C LEU A 311 9.88 -29.86 -67.02
N ALA A 312 8.65 -29.91 -66.50
CA ALA A 312 8.25 -30.90 -65.51
C ALA A 312 8.27 -32.34 -66.07
N GLN A 313 7.97 -32.50 -67.36
CA GLN A 313 8.07 -33.78 -68.09
C GLN A 313 9.51 -34.13 -68.50
N GLY A 314 10.49 -33.24 -68.28
CA GLY A 314 11.89 -33.49 -68.60
C GLY A 314 12.27 -33.35 -70.08
N VAL A 315 11.33 -32.92 -70.93
CA VAL A 315 11.54 -32.68 -72.38
C VAL A 315 12.40 -31.43 -72.60
N LEU A 316 12.17 -30.39 -71.80
CA LEU A 316 12.98 -29.18 -71.79
C LEU A 316 13.96 -29.17 -70.61
N GLY A 317 15.12 -28.57 -70.83
CA GLY A 317 16.06 -28.16 -69.80
C GLY A 317 16.19 -26.63 -69.75
N GLN A 318 16.50 -26.08 -68.57
CA GLN A 318 16.81 -24.67 -68.40
C GLN A 318 18.28 -24.51 -68.00
N GLY A 319 19.07 -23.82 -68.83
CA GLY A 319 20.46 -23.50 -68.53
C GLY A 319 20.59 -22.41 -67.46
N SER A 320 21.80 -22.22 -66.92
CA SER A 320 22.11 -21.20 -65.90
C SER A 320 21.72 -19.78 -66.30
N ASN A 321 21.75 -19.46 -67.60
CA ASN A 321 21.32 -18.18 -68.16
C ASN A 321 19.80 -18.08 -68.42
N ARG A 322 18.99 -18.95 -67.80
CA ARG A 322 17.52 -19.06 -67.94
C ARG A 322 17.02 -19.38 -69.36
N HIS A 323 17.91 -19.71 -70.30
CA HIS A 323 17.56 -20.16 -71.65
C HIS A 323 17.09 -21.61 -71.65
N TYR A 324 16.04 -21.89 -72.43
CA TYR A 324 15.50 -23.22 -72.63
C TYR A 324 16.25 -23.95 -73.74
N HIS A 325 16.48 -25.25 -73.56
CA HIS A 325 17.02 -26.14 -74.57
C HIS A 325 16.25 -27.46 -74.51
N LEU A 326 16.15 -28.16 -75.64
CA LEU A 326 15.67 -29.53 -75.63
C LEU A 326 16.70 -30.40 -74.92
N ARG A 327 16.25 -31.23 -73.99
CA ARG A 327 17.07 -32.33 -73.51
C ARG A 327 17.07 -33.37 -74.63
N ALA A 328 18.19 -33.52 -75.31
CA ALA A 328 18.37 -34.64 -76.22
C ALA A 328 18.13 -35.93 -75.44
N GLU A 329 17.27 -36.82 -75.95
CA GLU A 329 17.12 -38.17 -75.41
C GLU A 329 18.51 -38.79 -75.33
N GLN A 330 18.96 -39.11 -74.12
CA GLN A 330 20.06 -40.05 -73.93
C GLN A 330 19.50 -41.44 -74.30
N GLY A 331 19.61 -41.77 -75.58
CA GLY A 331 19.84 -43.15 -76.03
C GLY A 331 21.31 -43.47 -75.90
#